data_AF-A0A2V6AGX5-F1
#
_entry.id   AF-A0A2V6AGX5-F1
#
_cell.length_a   1.000
_cell.length_b   1.000
_cell.length_c   1.000
_cell.angle_alpha   90.00
_cell.angle_beta   90.00
_cell.angle_gamma   90.00
#
_symmetry.space_group_name_H-M   'P 1'
#
loop_
_entity.id
_entity.type
_entity.pdbx_description
1 polymer ?
#
loop_
_entity_poly.entity_id
_entity_poly.type
_entity_poly.pdbx_seq_one_letter_code
_entity_poly.pdbx_strand_id
1 'polypeptide(L)' 'MEHEETYHGHRIIVTTLQQAEGDWTSQAELLDSGRRIPVAGGSDNRYQSEEEARQAALSMAAGAIDRARISRGKP' A
#
# COMPACT_ATOMS: atom_id res chain seq x y z
N MET A 1 1.97 -9.19 -8.67
CA MET A 1 0.85 -8.69 -9.49
C MET A 1 0.55 -7.24 -9.09
N GLU A 2 -0.08 -6.45 -9.94
CA GLU A 2 -0.47 -5.06 -9.62
C GLU A 2 -1.99 -4.97 -9.46
N HIS A 3 -2.45 -4.33 -8.39
CA HIS A 3 -3.86 -4.11 -8.07
C HIS A 3 -4.09 -2.62 -7.84
N GLU A 4 -5.00 -2.00 -8.59
CA GLU A 4 -5.44 -0.63 -8.34
C GLU A 4 -6.73 -0.65 -7.50
N GLU A 5 -6.74 0.11 -6.40
CA GLU A 5 -7.93 0.32 -5.58
C GLU A 5 -8.12 1.81 -5.28
N THR A 6 -9.37 2.27 -5.24
CA THR A 6 -9.67 3.67 -4.88
C THR A 6 -10.22 3.73 -3.47
N TYR A 7 -9.53 4.45 -2.59
CA TYR A 7 -9.88 4.61 -1.18
C TYR A 7 -10.03 6.09 -0.83
N HIS A 8 -11.24 6.50 -0.40
CA HIS A 8 -11.56 7.88 -0.02
C HIS A 8 -11.17 8.96 -1.07
N GLY A 9 -11.28 8.61 -2.36
CA GLY A 9 -10.91 9.52 -3.47
C GLY A 9 -9.42 9.55 -3.79
N HIS A 10 -8.59 8.80 -3.07
CA HIS A 10 -7.21 8.55 -3.43
C HIS A 10 -7.07 7.20 -4.12
N ARG A 11 -6.24 7.13 -5.15
CA ARG A 11 -5.89 5.87 -5.81
C ARG A 11 -4.72 5.23 -5.07
N ILE A 12 -4.87 3.97 -4.70
CA ILE A 12 -3.86 3.11 -4.11
C ILE A 12 -3.48 2.07 -5.16
N ILE A 13 -2.19 1.95 -5.41
CA ILE A 13 -1.61 0.93 -6.28
C ILE A 13 -0.89 -0.05 -5.35
N VAL A 14 -1.35 -1.30 -5.33
CA VAL A 14 -0.73 -2.37 -4.55
C VAL A 14 -0.01 -3.31 -5.50
N THR A 15 1.29 -3.44 -5.30
CA THR A 15 2.14 -4.36 -6.05
C THR A 15 2.57 -5.48 -5.13
N THR A 16 2.18 -6.71 -5.45
CA THR A 16 2.69 -7.93 -4.81
C THR A 16 3.83 -8.52 -5.64
N LEU A 17 4.85 -9.04 -4.99
CA LEU A 17 5.96 -9.70 -5.66
C LEU A 17 6.39 -10.93 -4.86
N GLN A 18 6.36 -12.09 -5.51
CA GLN A 18 6.89 -13.32 -4.94
C GLN A 18 8.42 -13.28 -4.98
N GLN A 19 9.05 -13.49 -3.84
CA GLN A 19 10.50 -13.60 -3.67
C GLN A 19 10.95 -15.04 -3.96
N ALA A 20 12.24 -15.21 -4.24
CA ALA A 20 12.83 -16.51 -4.57
C ALA A 20 12.72 -17.55 -3.44
N GLU A 21 12.59 -17.10 -2.19
CA GLU A 21 12.40 -17.94 -1.00
C GLU A 21 10.96 -18.50 -0.87
N GLY A 22 10.05 -18.12 -1.77
CA GLY A 22 8.62 -18.50 -1.71
C GLY A 22 7.77 -17.52 -0.90
N ASP A 23 8.40 -16.59 -0.18
CA ASP A 23 7.75 -15.47 0.49
C ASP A 23 7.16 -14.49 -0.53
N TRP A 24 6.11 -13.80 -0.12
CA TRP A 24 5.50 -12.69 -0.84
C TRP A 24 5.88 -11.38 -0.18
N THR A 25 6.23 -10.41 -1.00
CA THR A 25 6.40 -9.02 -0.58
C THR A 25 5.28 -8.19 -1.19
N SER A 26 4.89 -7.12 -0.52
CA SER A 26 3.93 -6.17 -1.07
C SER A 26 4.41 -4.75 -0.87
N GLN A 27 4.01 -3.89 -1.80
CA GLN A 27 4.25 -2.47 -1.78
C GLN A 27 2.93 -1.76 -2.11
N ALA A 28 2.60 -0.73 -1.36
CA ALA A 28 1.50 0.16 -1.66
C ALA A 28 2.02 1.56 -1.97
N GLU A 29 1.58 2.07 -3.10
CA GLU A 29 1.85 3.42 -3.57
C GLU A 29 0.52 4.19 -3.66
N LEU A 30 0.50 5.38 -3.08
CA LEU A 30 -0.60 6.31 -3.23
C LEU A 30 -0.37 7.16 -4.48
N LEU A 31 -1.33 7.20 -5.39
CA LEU A 31 -1.34 8.16 -6.48
C LEU A 31 -2.03 9.44 -6.00
N ASP A 32 -1.24 10.43 -5.60
CA ASP A 32 -1.70 11.77 -5.23
C ASP A 32 -1.27 12.78 -6.28
N SER A 33 -2.23 13.50 -6.87
CA SER A 33 -1.96 14.59 -7.82
C SER A 33 -1.03 14.19 -8.99
N GLY A 34 -1.11 12.93 -9.45
CA GLY A 34 -0.27 12.39 -10.52
C GLY A 34 1.11 11.89 -10.07
N ARG A 35 1.44 11.96 -8.77
CA ARG A 35 2.67 11.46 -8.19
C ARG A 35 2.39 10.18 -7.39
N ARG A 36 3.18 9.14 -7.66
CA ARG A 36 3.19 7.92 -6.84
C ARG A 36 4.03 8.18 -5.59
N ILE A 37 3.41 8.01 -4.43
CA ILE A 37 4.04 8.17 -3.12
C ILE A 37 4.03 6.79 -2.46
N PRO A 38 5.19 6.18 -2.22
CA PRO A 38 5.23 4.93 -1.47
C PRO A 38 4.71 5.18 -0.05
N VAL A 39 3.61 4.53 0.30
CA VAL A 39 2.93 4.69 1.60
C VAL A 39 3.07 3.47 2.48
N ALA A 40 3.32 2.29 1.90
CA ALA A 40 3.54 1.08 2.66
C ALA A 40 4.36 0.06 1.87
N GLY A 41 4.97 -0.86 2.61
CA GLY A 41 5.61 -2.03 2.02
C GLY A 41 7.01 -1.75 1.48
N GLY A 42 7.91 -2.66 1.82
CA GLY A 42 9.29 -2.73 1.41
C GLY A 42 9.74 -4.16 1.59
N SER A 43 10.91 -4.52 1.04
CA SER A 43 11.43 -5.90 1.01
C SER A 43 11.56 -6.59 2.38
N ASP A 44 11.38 -5.84 3.47
CA ASP A 44 11.42 -6.35 4.85
C ASP A 44 10.12 -7.09 5.25
N ASN A 45 8.98 -6.70 4.68
CA ASN A 45 7.68 -7.30 4.99
C ASN A 45 7.43 -8.52 4.09
N ARG A 46 7.72 -9.71 4.63
CA ARG A 46 7.49 -11.01 4.01
C ARG A 46 6.19 -11.64 4.50
N TYR A 47 5.42 -12.18 3.57
CA TYR A 47 4.12 -12.79 3.79
C TYR A 47 4.11 -14.19 3.18
N GLN A 48 3.37 -15.12 3.79
CA GLN A 48 3.32 -16.49 3.27
C GLN A 48 2.41 -16.64 2.05
N SER A 49 1.49 -15.68 1.84
CA SER A 49 0.52 -15.68 0.75
C SER A 49 0.39 -14.31 0.10
N GLU A 50 0.04 -14.30 -1.19
CA GLU A 50 -0.24 -13.06 -1.94
C GLU A 50 -1.37 -12.24 -1.31
N GLU A 51 -2.46 -12.90 -0.89
CA GLU A 51 -3.62 -12.24 -0.28
C GLU A 51 -3.25 -11.51 1.01
N GLU A 52 -2.46 -12.15 1.89
CA GLU A 52 -1.92 -11.52 3.11
C GLU A 52 -1.07 -10.30 2.76
N ALA A 53 -0.17 -10.44 1.79
CA ALA A 53 0.70 -9.36 1.35
C ALA A 53 -0.14 -8.17 0.85
N ARG A 54 -1.12 -8.45 0.00
CA ARG A 54 -2.04 -7.44 -0.55
C ARG A 54 -2.83 -6.75 0.56
N GLN A 55 -3.44 -7.51 1.47
CA GLN A 55 -4.31 -6.97 2.50
C GLN A 55 -3.55 -6.12 3.52
N ALA A 56 -2.31 -6.50 3.83
CA ALA A 56 -1.42 -5.73 4.69
C ALA A 56 -0.98 -4.40 4.03
N ALA A 57 -0.59 -4.43 2.76
CA ALA A 57 -0.26 -3.24 1.98
C ALA A 57 -1.45 -2.26 1.90
N LEU A 58 -2.66 -2.78 1.68
CA LEU A 58 -3.90 -2.00 1.67
C LEU A 58 -4.20 -1.35 3.02
N SER A 59 -4.11 -2.12 4.11
CA SER A 59 -4.35 -1.62 5.46
C SER A 59 -3.39 -0.49 5.84
N MET A 60 -2.11 -0.63 5.48
CA MET A 60 -1.12 0.40 5.73
C MET A 60 -1.33 1.65 4.86
N ALA A 61 -1.68 1.47 3.58
CA ALA A 61 -2.04 2.58 2.69
C ALA A 61 -3.27 3.35 3.20
N ALA A 62 -4.31 2.64 3.62
CA ALA A 62 -5.49 3.23 4.24
C ALA A 62 -5.13 4.02 5.50
N GLY A 63 -4.29 3.46 6.38
CA GLY A 63 -3.80 4.15 7.58
C GLY A 63 -2.90 5.36 7.28
N ALA A 64 -2.19 5.37 6.15
CA ALA A 64 -1.43 6.52 5.70
C ALA A 64 -2.35 7.65 5.20
N ILE A 65 -3.38 7.30 4.42
CA ILE A 65 -4.40 8.25 3.94
C ILE A 65 -5.16 8.86 5.13
N ASP A 66 -5.58 8.02 6.07
CA ASP A 66 -6.30 8.45 7.27
C ASP A 66 -5.45 9.43 8.10
N ARG A 67 -4.17 9.10 8.37
CA ARG A 67 -3.25 10.00 9.06
C ARG A 67 -3.01 11.31 8.29
N ALA A 68 -2.83 11.25 6.98
CA ALA A 68 -2.64 12.44 6.15
C ALA A 68 -3.87 13.36 6.18
N ARG A 69 -5.07 12.77 6.18
CA ARG A 69 -6.35 13.48 6.29
C ARG A 69 -6.52 14.13 7.66
N ILE A 70 -6.21 13.40 8.75
CA ILE A 70 -6.27 13.93 10.12
C ILE A 70 -5.26 15.07 10.30
N SER A 71 -4.05 14.93 9.77
CA SER A 71 -3.00 15.95 9.90
C SER A 71 -3.34 17.25 9.14
N ARG A 72 -4.14 17.19 8.08
CA ARG A 72 -4.64 18.37 7.35
C ARG A 72 -5.80 19.08 8.05
N GLY A 73 -6.40 18.46 9.07
CA GLY A 73 -7.57 18.96 9.78
C GLY A 73 -7.31 19.79 11.04
N LYS A 74 -6.05 20.08 11.39
CA LYS A 74 -5.74 20.96 12.54
C LYS A 74 -5.59 22.42 12.08
N PRO A 75 -6.44 23.35 12.59
CA PRO A 75 -6.23 24.79 12.45
C PRO A 75 -5.03 25.28 13.28
#